data_AF-A0AAC9NXH6-F1
#
_entry.id   AF-A0AAC9NXH6-F1
#
_cell.length_a   1.000
_cell.length_b   1.000
_cell.length_c   1.000
_cell.angle_alpha   90.00
_cell.angle_beta   90.00
_cell.angle_gamma   90.00
#
_symmetry.space_group_name_H-M   'P 1'
#
loop_
_entity.id
_entity.type
_entity.pdbx_description
1 polymer ?
#
loop_
_entity_poly.entity_id
_entity_poly.type
_entity_poly.pdbx_seq_one_letter_code
_entity_poly.pdbx_strand_id
1 'polypeptide(L)' 'MSDFFYLIPLSLGLGFVGLAVFLWSLRGGQYEDLDGAAERVLDDEDAPILPHGKSASSQC' A
#
# COMPACT_ATOMS: atom_id res chain seq x y z
N MET A 1 -9.90 -37.90 20.39
CA MET A 1 -10.36 -36.89 21.39
C MET A 1 -9.16 -36.24 22.09
N SER A 2 -8.14 -35.85 21.34
CA SER A 2 -6.94 -35.17 21.86
C SER A 2 -6.33 -34.21 20.84
N ASP A 3 -6.86 -34.18 19.62
CA ASP A 3 -6.34 -33.45 18.47
C ASP A 3 -6.39 -31.92 18.69
N PHE A 4 -7.38 -31.45 19.45
CA PHE A 4 -7.49 -30.05 19.85
C PHE A 4 -6.28 -29.54 20.65
N PHE A 5 -5.59 -30.41 21.38
CA PHE A 5 -4.38 -30.01 22.12
C PHE A 5 -3.23 -29.58 21.21
N TYR A 6 -3.20 -30.04 19.96
CA TYR A 6 -2.20 -29.62 18.98
C TYR A 6 -2.74 -28.51 18.09
N LEU A 7 -4.01 -28.57 17.70
CA LEU A 7 -4.61 -27.60 16.77
C LEU A 7 -4.77 -26.21 17.37
N ILE A 8 -5.08 -26.10 18.66
CA ILE A 8 -5.22 -24.81 19.35
C ILE A 8 -3.88 -24.04 19.43
N PRO A 9 -2.78 -24.61 19.96
CA PRO A 9 -1.52 -23.89 20.00
C PRO A 9 -0.95 -23.65 18.60
N LEU A 10 -1.18 -24.58 17.66
CA LEU A 10 -0.74 -24.39 16.27
C LEU A 10 -1.46 -23.21 15.61
N SER A 11 -2.78 -23.10 15.74
CA SER A 11 -3.54 -21.99 15.15
C SER A 11 -3.22 -20.64 15.80
N LEU A 12 -3.05 -20.60 17.12
CA LEU A 12 -2.60 -19.40 17.84
C LEU A 12 -1.18 -19.00 17.41
N GLY A 13 -0.28 -19.98 17.25
CA GLY A 13 1.07 -19.75 16.75
C GLY A 13 1.06 -19.17 15.33
N LEU A 14 0.29 -19.75 14.41
CA LEU A 14 0.15 -19.21 13.05
C LEU A 14 -0.42 -17.80 13.05
N GLY A 15 -1.45 -17.54 13.87
CA GLY A 15 -2.03 -16.21 14.01
C GLY A 15 -1.02 -15.17 14.54
N PHE A 16 -0.25 -15.54 15.57
CA PHE A 16 0.77 -14.67 16.15
C PHE A 16 1.91 -14.38 15.17
N VAL A 17 2.38 -15.40 14.44
CA VAL A 17 3.42 -15.22 13.40
C VAL A 17 2.92 -14.30 12.30
N GLY A 18 1.69 -14.52 11.80
CA GLY A 18 1.08 -13.65 10.80
C GLY A 18 0.96 -12.20 11.27
N LEU A 19 0.51 -12.00 12.51
CA LEU A 19 0.42 -10.67 13.12
C LEU A 19 1.79 -10.01 13.27
N ALA A 20 2.80 -10.74 13.74
CA ALA A 20 4.15 -10.22 13.89
C ALA A 20 4.77 -9.80 12.54
N VAL A 21 4.60 -10.62 11.50
CA VAL A 21 5.04 -10.29 10.13
C VAL A 21 4.29 -9.07 9.59
N PHE A 22 2.98 -8.99 9.81
CA PHE A 22 2.16 -7.85 9.41
C PHE A 22 2.61 -6.55 10.09
N LEU A 23 2.82 -6.57 11.41
CA LEU A 23 3.31 -5.41 12.15
C LEU A 23 4.74 -5.00 11.73
N TRP A 24 5.59 -5.98 11.41
CA TRP A 24 6.91 -5.71 10.85
C TRP A 24 6.82 -5.03 9.47
N SER A 25 5.89 -5.47 8.61
CA SER A 25 5.64 -4.85 7.31
C SER A 25 5.15 -3.40 7.43
N LEU A 26 4.30 -3.10 8.41
CA LEU A 26 3.85 -1.72 8.68
C LEU A 26 5.02 -0.82 9.12
N ARG A 27 5.96 -1.35 9.93
CA ARG A 27 7.15 -0.60 10.35
C ARG A 27 8.11 -0.29 9.19
N GLY A 28 8.03 -1.03 8.08
CA GLY A 28 8.93 -0.89 6.93
C GLY A 28 8.71 0.36 6.07
N GLY A 29 7.74 1.23 6.39
CA GLY A 29 7.49 2.47 5.65
C GLY A 29 6.94 2.28 4.22
N GLN A 30 6.70 1.03 3.79
CA GLN A 30 6.15 0.69 2.48
C GLN A 30 4.71 1.19 2.26
N TYR A 31 4.02 1.58 3.33
CA TYR A 31 2.66 2.14 3.27
C TYR A 31 2.65 3.66 3.06
N GLU A 32 3.76 4.37 3.26
CA GLU A 32 3.85 5.81 3.00
C GLU A 32 3.66 6.13 1.50
N ASP A 33 4.07 5.22 0.61
CA ASP A 33 3.88 5.36 -0.84
C ASP A 33 2.41 5.20 -1.25
N LEU A 34 1.67 4.29 -0.59
CA LEU A 34 0.23 4.13 -0.78
C LEU A 34 -0.56 5.32 -0.26
N ASP A 35 -0.12 5.92 0.85
CA ASP A 35 -0.73 7.14 1.43
C ASP A 35 -0.57 8.32 0.47
N GLY A 36 0.63 8.49 -0.13
CA GLY A 36 0.88 9.52 -1.15
C GLY A 36 0.15 9.31 -2.49
N ALA A 37 -0.23 8.08 -2.83
CA ALA A 37 -1.06 7.79 -4.00
C ALA A 37 -2.56 8.02 -3.72
N ALA A 38 -3.01 7.73 -2.49
CA ALA A 38 -4.38 8.01 -2.04
C ALA A 38 -4.65 9.52 -1.94
N GLU A 39 -3.67 10.31 -1.49
CA GLU A 39 -3.78 11.78 -1.45
C GLU A 39 -4.09 12.35 -2.85
N ARG A 40 -3.40 11.86 -3.89
CA ARG A 40 -3.57 12.32 -5.27
C ARG A 40 -4.88 11.87 -5.93
N VAL A 41 -5.50 10.78 -5.45
CA VAL A 41 -6.77 10.29 -6.03
C VAL A 41 -7.98 11.08 -5.51
N LEU A 42 -7.84 11.71 -4.34
CA LEU A 42 -8.85 12.58 -3.73
C LEU A 42 -8.67 14.04 -4.11
N ASP A 43 -7.47 14.41 -4.58
CA ASP A 43 -7.22 15.74 -5.13
C ASP A 43 -7.78 15.82 -6.56
N ASP A 44 -9.04 16.29 -6.68
CA ASP A 44 -9.72 16.54 -7.96
C ASP A 44 -9.00 17.60 -8.83
N GLU A 45 -7.97 18.28 -8.32
CA GLU A 45 -7.16 19.26 -9.05
C GLU A 45 -6.00 18.63 -9.87
N ASP A 46 -5.70 17.33 -9.68
CA ASP A 46 -4.73 16.58 -10.50
C ASP A 46 -5.32 16.21 -11.88
N ALA A 47 -5.66 17.24 -12.65
CA ALA A 47 -5.88 17.10 -14.08
C ALA A 47 -4.62 16.47 -14.72
N PRO A 48 -4.76 15.48 -15.63
CA PRO A 48 -3.61 14.85 -16.26
C PRO A 48 -2.69 15.93 -16.83
N ILE A 49 -1.39 15.83 -16.53
CA ILE A 49 -0.38 16.66 -17.18
C ILE A 49 -0.44 16.32 -18.67
N LEU A 50 -1.27 17.05 -19.39
CA LEU A 50 -1.26 17.01 -20.84
C LEU A 50 0.15 17.44 -21.24
N PRO A 51 0.87 16.64 -22.06
CA PRO A 51 2.16 17.06 -22.56
C PRO A 51 1.98 18.45 -23.16
N HIS A 52 2.74 19.42 -22.65
CA HIS A 52 2.75 20.78 -23.17
C HIS A 52 3.34 20.76 -24.59
N GLY A 53 2.49 20.40 -25.56
CA GLY A 53 2.70 20.66 -26.96
C GLY A 53 2.50 22.15 -27.21
N LYS A 54 3.50 22.96 -26.85
CA LYS A 54 3.63 24.33 -27.35
C LYS A 54 4.86 24.41 -28.24
N SER A 55 4.66 24.16 -29.54
CA SER A 55 5.43 24.81 -30.60
C SER A 55 4.62 24.77 -31.90
N ALA A 56 3.60 25.60 -31.97
CA ALA A 56 2.89 25.93 -33.21
C ALA A 56 2.42 27.39 -33.16
N SER A 57 3.38 28.32 -32.97
CA SER A 57 3.29 29.71 -33.45
C SER A 57 4.54 30.47 -33.00
N SER A 58 5.14 31.24 -33.91
CA SER A 58 6.19 32.24 -33.65
C SER A 58 7.61 31.72 -33.57
N GLN A 59 8.08 31.12 -34.66
CA GLN A 59 9.42 31.43 -35.16
C GLN A 59 9.36 31.62 -36.68
N CYS A 60 9.43 32.90 -37.09
CA CYS A 60 9.43 33.49 -38.44
C CYS A 60 8.09 33.60 -39.19
#